data_AF-A0A537D1H8-F1
#
_entry.id   AF-A0A537D1H8-F1
#
_cell.length_a   1.000
_cell.length_b   1.000
_cell.length_c   1.000
_cell.angle_alpha   90.00
_cell.angle_beta   90.00
_cell.angle_gamma   90.00
#
_symmetry.space_group_name_H-M   'P 1'
#
loop_
_entity.id
_entity.type
_entity.pdbx_description
1 polymer ?
#
loop_
_entity_poly.entity_id
_entity_poly.type
_entity_poly.pdbx_seq_one_letter_code
_entity_poly.pdbx_strand_id
1 'polypeptide(L)'
;MDSPPEAKQKVVAERAQARWELLIKGDVDGAYQYLSVGSKAATPPGLYKAKIKPGMWRGAKVDKVDCEAEVCKVQMLITYDFRAPRGGVMKGIETPVPETWIIENGTVGYVYR
;
A
#
# COMPACT_ATOMS: atom_id res chain seq x y z
N MET A 1 21.17 16.17 -0.34
CA MET A 1 21.00 16.07 -1.80
C MET A 1 19.59 15.59 -2.04
N ASP A 2 18.65 16.52 -2.24
CA ASP A 2 17.27 16.18 -2.57
C ASP A 2 17.23 15.51 -3.94
N SER A 3 16.77 14.25 -3.99
CA SER A 3 16.53 13.58 -5.26
C SER A 3 15.41 14.30 -6.05
N PRO A 4 15.47 14.33 -7.39
CA PRO A 4 14.41 14.88 -8.21
C PRO A 4 13.04 14.22 -7.90
N PRO A 5 11.92 14.95 -8.02
CA PRO A 5 10.59 14.43 -7.76
C PRO A 5 10.29 13.10 -8.47
N GLU A 6 10.74 12.95 -9.72
CA GLU A 6 10.52 11.74 -10.53
C GLU A 6 11.25 10.51 -9.94
N ALA A 7 12.45 10.71 -9.39
CA ALA A 7 13.20 9.64 -8.74
C ALA A 7 12.50 9.20 -7.44
N LYS A 8 12.01 10.15 -6.64
CA LYS A 8 11.22 9.87 -5.43
C LYS A 8 9.93 9.12 -5.78
N GLN A 9 9.20 9.59 -6.79
CA GLN A 9 7.98 8.97 -7.29
C GLN A 9 8.22 7.52 -7.73
N LYS A 10 9.29 7.27 -8.50
CA LYS A 10 9.63 5.92 -8.95
C LYS A 10 9.89 4.96 -7.80
N VAL A 11 10.73 5.36 -6.84
CA VAL A 11 11.05 4.52 -5.66
C VAL A 11 9.80 4.24 -4.82
N VAL A 12 8.95 5.26 -4.62
CA VAL A 12 7.70 5.09 -3.87
C VAL A 12 6.72 4.19 -4.62
N ALA A 13 6.57 4.34 -5.94
CA ALA A 13 5.73 3.49 -6.77
C ALA A 13 6.16 2.01 -6.67
N GLU A 14 7.46 1.73 -6.84
CA GLU A 14 8.02 0.38 -6.74
C GLU A 14 7.76 -0.24 -5.36
N ARG A 15 7.92 0.54 -4.29
CA ARG A 15 7.66 0.06 -2.92
C ARG A 15 6.18 -0.15 -2.64
N ALA A 16 5.31 0.72 -3.14
CA ALA A 16 3.86 0.55 -3.01
C ALA A 16 3.38 -0.71 -3.74
N GLN A 17 3.86 -0.90 -4.97
CA GLN A 17 3.57 -2.10 -5.76
C GLN A 17 4.05 -3.36 -5.04
N ALA A 18 5.31 -3.40 -4.60
CA ALA A 18 5.89 -4.56 -3.91
C ALA A 18 5.14 -4.91 -2.61
N ARG A 19 4.75 -3.91 -1.82
CA ARG A 19 3.93 -4.12 -0.60
C ARG A 19 2.61 -4.82 -0.95
N TRP A 20 1.93 -4.35 -1.98
CA TRP A 20 0.65 -4.94 -2.40
C TRP A 20 0.79 -6.35 -2.97
N GLU A 21 1.87 -6.63 -3.71
CA GLU A 21 2.16 -7.99 -4.18
C GLU A 21 2.31 -8.99 -3.02
N LEU A 22 2.94 -8.57 -1.92
CA LEU A 22 3.03 -9.38 -0.69
C LEU A 22 1.65 -9.62 -0.08
N LEU A 23 0.81 -8.58 0.03
CA LEU A 23 -0.56 -8.71 0.52
C LEU A 23 -1.42 -9.65 -0.32
N ILE A 24 -1.29 -9.60 -1.65
CA ILE A 24 -1.99 -10.48 -2.58
C ILE A 24 -1.53 -11.94 -2.41
N LYS A 25 -0.22 -12.16 -2.20
CA LYS A 25 0.35 -13.49 -1.91
C LYS A 25 0.04 -13.98 -0.48
N GLY A 26 -0.57 -13.15 0.35
CA GLY A 26 -0.86 -13.46 1.75
C GLY A 26 0.32 -13.30 2.70
N ASP A 27 1.43 -12.72 2.24
CA ASP A 27 2.59 -12.39 3.08
C ASP A 27 2.38 -11.06 3.81
N VAL A 28 1.57 -11.13 4.87
CA VAL A 28 1.25 -9.97 5.71
C VAL A 28 2.47 -9.51 6.50
N ASP A 29 3.34 -10.42 6.93
CA ASP A 29 4.53 -10.11 7.72
C ASP A 29 5.60 -9.39 6.88
N GLY A 30 5.74 -9.76 5.60
CA GLY A 30 6.54 -9.04 4.62
C GLY A 30 5.96 -7.66 4.29
N ALA A 31 4.65 -7.57 4.05
CA ALA A 31 3.98 -6.30 3.78
C ALA A 31 4.11 -5.30 4.96
N TYR A 32 4.11 -5.80 6.19
CA TYR A 32 4.35 -5.00 7.40
C TYR A 32 5.70 -4.28 7.37
N GLN A 33 6.72 -4.83 6.71
CA GLN A 33 8.04 -4.21 6.69
C GLN A 33 8.09 -2.89 5.95
N TYR A 34 7.13 -2.65 5.05
CA TYR A 34 6.99 -1.41 4.29
C TYR A 34 6.34 -0.27 5.08
N LEU A 35 5.80 -0.54 6.27
CA LEU A 35 5.24 0.50 7.12
C LEU A 35 6.32 1.48 7.59
N SER A 36 5.95 2.75 7.72
CA SER A 36 6.81 3.77 8.32
C SER A 36 7.11 3.47 9.78
N VAL A 37 8.18 4.04 10.32
CA VAL A 37 8.58 3.85 11.72
C VAL A 37 7.45 4.26 12.67
N GLY A 38 6.84 5.43 12.44
CA GLY A 38 5.67 5.88 13.21
C GLY A 38 4.48 4.94 13.12
N SER A 39 4.23 4.36 11.95
CA SER A 39 3.15 3.37 11.77
C SER A 39 3.42 2.07 12.53
N LYS A 40 4.67 1.58 12.52
CA LYS A 40 5.10 0.40 13.29
C LYS A 40 5.01 0.64 14.80
N ALA A 41 5.28 1.85 15.26
CA ALA A 41 5.12 2.22 16.67
C ALA A 41 3.64 2.22 17.10
N ALA A 42 2.73 2.70 16.25
CA ALA A 42 1.30 2.76 16.56
C ALA A 42 0.56 1.43 16.30
N THR A 43 1.04 0.60 15.37
CA THR A 43 0.41 -0.66 14.97
C THR A 43 1.41 -1.81 15.12
N PRO A 44 1.38 -2.54 16.24
CA PRO A 44 2.20 -3.74 16.40
C PRO A 44 1.88 -4.81 15.34
N PRO A 45 2.82 -5.72 15.02
CA PRO A 45 2.64 -6.72 13.97
C PRO A 45 1.37 -7.59 14.15
N GLY A 46 1.06 -7.99 15.38
CA GLY A 46 -0.14 -8.78 15.68
C GLY A 46 -1.44 -8.04 15.38
N LEU A 47 -1.49 -6.73 15.65
CA LEU A 47 -2.65 -5.89 15.34
C LEU A 47 -2.78 -5.70 13.83
N TYR A 48 -1.67 -5.50 13.13
CA TYR A 48 -1.67 -5.40 11.66
C TYR A 48 -2.20 -6.69 11.03
N LYS A 49 -1.70 -7.85 11.47
CA LYS A 49 -2.11 -9.16 10.98
C LYS A 49 -3.58 -9.47 11.25
N ALA A 50 -4.12 -9.04 12.39
CA ALA A 50 -5.53 -9.20 12.72
C ALA A 50 -6.46 -8.35 11.83
N LYS A 51 -6.01 -7.17 11.38
CA LYS A 51 -6.80 -6.26 10.54
C LYS A 51 -6.76 -6.62 9.05
N ILE A 52 -5.62 -7.12 8.57
CA ILE A 52 -5.41 -7.46 7.17
C ILE A 52 -6.05 -8.82 6.85
N LYS A 53 -6.91 -8.84 5.84
CA LYS A 53 -7.59 -10.04 5.36
C LYS A 53 -7.05 -10.45 3.98
N PRO A 54 -5.98 -11.26 3.93
CA PRO A 54 -5.44 -11.72 2.65
C PRO A 54 -6.44 -12.61 1.90
N GLY A 55 -6.29 -12.70 0.58
CA GLY A 55 -7.16 -13.50 -0.29
C GLY A 55 -8.40 -12.77 -0.83
N MET A 56 -8.66 -11.53 -0.39
CA MET A 56 -9.72 -10.69 -0.97
C MET A 56 -9.28 -9.97 -2.25
N TRP A 57 -8.01 -9.60 -2.33
CA TRP A 57 -7.44 -8.84 -3.44
C TRP A 57 -6.95 -9.75 -4.55
N ARG A 58 -7.30 -9.42 -5.80
CA ARG A 58 -6.86 -10.12 -7.01
C ARG A 58 -5.68 -9.43 -7.70
N GLY A 59 -5.58 -8.12 -7.54
CA GLY A 59 -4.61 -7.30 -8.24
C GLY A 59 -4.47 -5.94 -7.58
N ALA A 60 -3.32 -5.31 -7.83
CA ALA A 60 -3.03 -3.96 -7.42
C ALA A 60 -2.10 -3.35 -8.46
N LYS A 61 -2.37 -2.11 -8.84
CA LYS A 61 -1.50 -1.31 -9.72
C LYS A 61 -1.39 0.10 -9.19
N VAL A 62 -0.21 0.70 -9.33
CA VAL A 62 -0.02 2.13 -9.09
C VAL A 62 -0.68 2.90 -10.23
N ASP A 63 -1.58 3.82 -9.91
CA ASP A 63 -2.25 4.69 -10.87
C ASP A 63 -1.53 6.02 -11.02
N LYS A 64 -1.23 6.66 -9.88
CA LYS A 64 -0.51 7.94 -9.83
C LYS A 64 0.36 8.02 -8.59
N VAL A 65 1.52 8.68 -8.70
CA VAL A 65 2.32 9.12 -7.56
C VAL A 65 2.58 10.61 -7.68
N ASP A 66 2.39 11.32 -6.58
CA ASP A 66 2.73 12.73 -6.44
C ASP A 66 3.64 12.88 -5.22
N CYS A 67 4.73 13.63 -5.32
CA CYS A 67 5.72 13.76 -4.26
C CYS A 67 6.04 15.23 -4.03
N GLU A 68 5.75 15.70 -2.81
CA GLU A 68 6.06 17.04 -2.35
C GLU A 68 7.04 16.92 -1.17
N ALA A 69 8.25 17.45 -1.36
CA ALA A 69 9.37 17.31 -0.42
C ALA A 69 9.65 15.84 -0.04
N GLU A 70 9.32 15.44 1.18
CA GLU A 70 9.52 14.10 1.75
C GLU A 70 8.23 13.28 1.84
N VAL A 71 7.10 13.84 1.40
CA VAL A 71 5.79 13.18 1.46
C VAL A 71 5.32 12.85 0.05
N CYS A 72 4.95 11.60 -0.16
CA CYS A 72 4.40 11.13 -1.42
C CYS A 72 2.97 10.61 -1.24
N LYS A 73 2.08 11.03 -2.12
CA LYS A 73 0.71 10.54 -2.26
C LYS A 73 0.68 9.52 -3.40
N VAL A 74 0.27 8.31 -3.09
CA VAL A 74 0.13 7.23 -4.08
C VAL A 74 -1.34 6.92 -4.24
N GLN A 75 -1.83 6.92 -5.47
CA GLN A 75 -3.13 6.38 -5.80
C GLN A 75 -2.93 4.94 -6.26
N MET A 76 -3.39 3.98 -5.47
CA MET A 76 -3.43 2.58 -5.89
C MET A 76 -4.79 2.27 -6.52
N LEU A 77 -4.82 1.42 -7.53
CA LEU A 77 -6.04 0.79 -8.02
C LEU A 77 -6.01 -0.69 -7.62
N ILE A 78 -6.88 -1.05 -6.69
CA ILE A 78 -6.96 -2.40 -6.12
C ILE A 78 -8.15 -3.13 -6.72
N THR A 79 -7.89 -4.31 -7.26
CA THR A 79 -8.91 -5.18 -7.83
C THR A 79 -9.35 -6.21 -6.81
N TYR A 80 -10.64 -6.29 -6.51
CA TYR A 80 -11.21 -7.33 -5.65
C TYR A 80 -12.54 -7.86 -6.16
N ASP A 81 -12.96 -9.00 -5.61
CA ASP A 81 -14.29 -9.55 -5.82
C ASP A 81 -15.22 -9.12 -4.70
N PHE A 82 -16.33 -8.51 -5.05
CA PHE A 82 -17.36 -8.14 -4.09
C PHE A 82 -18.46 -9.20 -4.07
N ARG A 83 -18.71 -9.78 -2.89
CA ARG A 83 -19.90 -10.60 -2.65
C ARG A 83 -21.07 -9.70 -2.34
N ALA A 84 -22.09 -9.73 -3.20
CA ALA A 84 -23.30 -8.96 -2.99
C ALA A 84 -24.12 -9.55 -1.82
N PRO A 85 -24.80 -8.70 -1.01
CA PRO A 85 -25.58 -9.15 0.14
C PRO A 85 -26.73 -10.12 -0.20
N ARG A 86 -27.24 -10.09 -1.44
CA ARG A 86 -28.37 -10.91 -1.91
C ARG A 86 -27.95 -12.15 -2.70
N GLY A 87 -26.68 -12.55 -2.63
CA GLY A 87 -26.10 -13.61 -3.46
C GLY A 87 -25.61 -13.06 -4.80
N GLY A 88 -24.52 -13.64 -5.30
CA GLY A 88 -23.77 -13.17 -6.48
C GLY A 88 -22.38 -12.63 -6.14
N VAL A 89 -21.43 -12.83 -7.06
CA VAL A 89 -20.05 -12.32 -6.96
C VAL A 89 -19.82 -11.37 -8.11
N MET A 90 -19.68 -10.08 -7.81
CA MET A 90 -19.16 -9.10 -8.77
C MET A 90 -17.64 -9.22 -8.78
N LYS A 91 -17.10 -9.70 -9.90
CA LYS A 91 -15.66 -9.92 -10.05
C LYS A 91 -14.99 -8.69 -10.64
N GLY A 92 -13.76 -8.42 -10.20
CA GLY A 92 -12.89 -7.46 -10.87
C GLY A 92 -13.26 -5.99 -10.64
N ILE A 93 -13.83 -5.64 -9.48
CA ILE A 93 -14.07 -4.24 -9.13
C ILE A 93 -12.72 -3.59 -8.84
N GLU A 94 -12.35 -2.57 -9.62
CA GLU A 94 -11.20 -1.71 -9.33
C GLU A 94 -11.65 -0.58 -8.40
N THR A 95 -10.99 -0.45 -7.26
CA THR A 95 -11.24 0.62 -6.30
C THR A 95 -9.98 1.44 -6.05
N PRO A 96 -10.05 2.76 -6.17
CA PRO A 96 -8.93 3.62 -5.82
C PRO A 96 -8.69 3.63 -4.31
N VAL A 97 -7.44 3.44 -3.90
CA VAL A 97 -6.98 3.48 -2.52
C VAL A 97 -5.88 4.53 -2.40
N PRO A 98 -6.14 5.69 -1.78
CA PRO A 98 -5.13 6.69 -1.54
C PRO A 98 -4.21 6.26 -0.40
N GLU A 99 -2.90 6.32 -0.64
CA GLU A 99 -1.86 6.02 0.32
C GLU A 99 -0.96 7.24 0.53
N THR A 100 -0.40 7.37 1.75
CA THR A 100 0.63 8.36 2.05
C THR A 100 1.91 7.64 2.41
N TRP A 101 3.00 8.03 1.77
CA TRP A 101 4.34 7.50 1.98
C TRP A 101 5.25 8.63 2.43
N ILE A 102 6.16 8.35 3.35
CA ILE A 102 7.13 9.31 3.86
C ILE A 102 8.55 8.82 3.55
N ILE A 103 9.42 9.76 3.20
CA ILE A 103 10.83 9.54 2.93
C ILE A 103 11.61 10.20 4.07
N GLU A 104 12.10 9.40 5.01
CA GLU A 104 12.82 9.90 6.19
C GLU A 104 14.19 9.22 6.26
N ASN A 105 15.27 10.01 6.31
CA ASN A 105 16.64 9.51 6.43
C ASN A 105 16.99 8.44 5.37
N GLY A 106 16.51 8.62 4.13
CA GLY A 106 16.71 7.67 3.03
C GLY A 106 15.85 6.39 3.11
N THR A 107 14.99 6.26 4.12
CA THR A 107 14.02 5.17 4.25
C THR A 107 12.66 5.63 3.76
N VAL A 108 12.00 4.79 2.96
CA VAL A 108 10.67 5.08 2.41
C VAL A 108 9.64 4.16 3.06
N GLY A 109 8.66 4.74 3.76
CA GLY A 109 7.68 4.00 4.55
C GLY A 109 6.24 4.45 4.34
N TYR A 110 5.32 3.49 4.32
CA TYR A 110 3.88 3.73 4.21
C TYR A 110 3.28 4.15 5.56
N VAL A 111 2.50 5.23 5.56
CA VAL A 111 1.74 5.71 6.72
C VAL A 111 0.42 4.94 6.82
N TYR A 112 0.39 3.92 7.67
CA TYR A 112 -0.79 3.11 7.93
C TYR A 112 -1.74 3.83 8.90
N ARG A 113 -3.05 3.78 8.60
CA ARG A 113 -4.13 4.40 9.39
C ARG A 113 -5.21 3.38 9.70
#